data_AF-A0AAN9EE65-F1
#
_entry.id   AF-A0AAN9EE65-F1
#
_cell.length_a   1.000
_cell.length_b   1.000
_cell.length_c   1.000
_cell.angle_alpha   90.00
_cell.angle_beta   90.00
_cell.angle_gamma   90.00
#
_symmetry.space_group_name_H-M   'P 1'
#
loop_
_entity.id
_entity.type
_entity.pdbx_description
1 polymer ?
#
loop_
_entity_poly.entity_id
_entity_poly.type
_entity_poly.pdbx_seq_one_letter_code
_entity_poly.pdbx_strand_id
1 'polypeptide(L)'
;MCEWSKQLIELLGNWIRLEMRFFRYTNWTRWIRYGFRDKKRHQVVAAMVAAGIYNIWMERNRRIFTNQAKSPQQIFVLVKKELSYRFNGYFSIDTLNNVFIADRVQAEL
;
A
#
# COMPACT_ATOMS: atom_id res chain seq x y z
N MET A 1 -12.64 -10.37 -2.58
CA MET A 1 -12.27 -9.03 -3.09
C MET A 1 -12.42 -9.06 -4.61
N CYS A 2 -12.91 -7.99 -5.26
CA CYS A 2 -13.11 -7.98 -6.72
C CYS A 2 -11.80 -7.72 -7.48
N GLU A 3 -11.81 -7.97 -8.78
CA GLU A 3 -10.62 -7.86 -9.65
C GLU A 3 -9.98 -6.48 -9.61
N TRP A 4 -10.79 -5.42 -9.67
CA TRP A 4 -10.32 -4.03 -9.58
C TRP A 4 -9.53 -3.76 -8.29
N SER A 5 -10.03 -4.25 -7.14
CA SER A 5 -9.33 -4.08 -5.87
C SER A 5 -8.05 -4.88 -5.82
N LYS A 6 -8.01 -6.09 -6.40
CA LYS A 6 -6.80 -6.90 -6.45
C LYS A 6 -5.69 -6.18 -7.21
N GLN A 7 -6.02 -5.62 -8.38
CA GLN A 7 -5.09 -4.87 -9.21
C GLN A 7 -4.52 -3.64 -8.48
N LEU A 8 -5.35 -2.89 -7.75
CA LEU A 8 -4.87 -1.75 -6.98
C LEU A 8 -3.91 -2.18 -5.86
N ILE A 9 -4.24 -3.25 -5.13
CA ILE A 9 -3.36 -3.79 -4.08
C ILE A 9 -2.05 -4.31 -4.68
N GLU A 10 -2.09 -4.97 -5.83
CA GLU A 10 -0.89 -5.42 -6.53
C GLU A 10 0.00 -4.24 -6.97
N LEU A 11 -0.57 -3.19 -7.55
CA LEU A 11 0.15 -1.95 -7.87
C LEU A 11 0.83 -1.34 -6.64
N LEU A 12 0.11 -1.28 -5.51
CA LEU A 12 0.66 -0.79 -4.25
C LEU A 12 1.76 -1.70 -3.72
N GLY A 13 1.57 -3.02 -3.75
CA GLY A 13 2.57 -4.00 -3.30
C GLY A 13 3.85 -3.93 -4.13
N ASN A 14 3.71 -3.89 -5.46
CA ASN A 14 4.83 -3.75 -6.39
C ASN A 14 5.61 -2.45 -6.17
N TRP A 15 4.92 -1.36 -5.83
CA TRP A 15 5.58 -0.08 -5.55
C TRP A 15 6.52 -0.15 -4.34
N ILE A 16 6.14 -0.88 -3.29
CA ILE A 16 7.00 -1.11 -2.10
C ILE A 16 7.74 -2.44 -2.13
N ARG A 17 7.78 -3.11 -3.29
CA ARG A 17 8.43 -4.41 -3.49
C ARG A 17 8.05 -5.43 -2.44
N LEU A 18 6.77 -5.44 -2.09
CA LEU A 18 6.25 -6.28 -1.04
C LEU A 18 5.05 -7.05 -1.56
N GLU A 19 5.12 -8.36 -1.39
CA GLU A 19 4.02 -9.23 -1.76
C GLU A 19 2.88 -9.07 -0.74
N MET A 20 1.91 -8.21 -1.06
CA MET A 20 0.71 -8.04 -0.26
C MET A 20 -0.25 -9.21 -0.53
N ARG A 21 0.10 -10.39 0.00
CA ARG A 21 -0.75 -11.58 -0.12
C ARG A 21 -2.10 -11.31 0.52
N PHE A 22 -3.17 -11.58 -0.23
CA PHE A 22 -4.53 -11.46 0.24
C PHE A 22 -4.77 -12.49 1.31
N PHE A 23 -4.91 -12.01 2.53
CA PHE A 23 -5.52 -12.80 3.57
C PHE A 23 -6.84 -12.13 3.97
N ARG A 24 -7.69 -12.86 4.71
CA ARG A 24 -8.84 -12.26 5.41
C ARG A 24 -8.37 -11.00 6.15
N TYR A 25 -9.24 -10.00 6.30
CA TYR A 25 -8.90 -8.73 6.96
C TYR A 25 -8.12 -8.87 8.29
N THR A 26 -8.45 -9.92 9.07
CA THR A 26 -7.77 -10.28 10.33
C THR A 26 -6.29 -10.60 10.19
N ASN A 27 -5.86 -11.06 9.03
CA ASN A 27 -4.47 -11.43 8.76
C ASN A 27 -3.67 -10.24 8.24
N TRP A 28 -4.30 -9.26 7.58
CA TRP A 28 -3.64 -8.01 7.20
C TRP A 28 -3.24 -7.19 8.42
N THR A 29 -4.13 -7.05 9.39
CA THR A 29 -3.85 -6.33 10.64
C THR A 29 -2.76 -7.01 11.46
N ARG A 30 -2.77 -8.36 11.56
CA ARG A 30 -1.67 -9.13 12.18
C ARG A 30 -0.36 -8.98 11.43
N TRP A 31 -0.39 -9.08 10.11
CA TRP A 31 0.80 -8.98 9.28
C TRP A 31 1.45 -7.59 9.38
N ILE A 32 0.67 -6.51 9.40
CA ILE A 32 1.20 -5.17 9.67
C ILE A 32 1.75 -5.09 11.09
N ARG A 33 0.99 -5.56 12.09
CA ARG A 33 1.36 -5.47 13.51
C ARG A 33 2.65 -6.21 13.85
N TYR A 34 2.90 -7.36 13.24
CA TYR A 34 4.00 -8.26 13.60
C TYR A 34 5.04 -8.49 12.50
N GLY A 35 4.77 -8.08 11.26
CA GLY A 35 5.62 -8.35 10.10
C GLY A 35 6.78 -7.37 9.90
N PHE A 36 6.87 -6.31 10.70
CA PHE A 36 7.88 -5.26 10.54
C PHE A 36 8.53 -4.92 11.88
N ARG A 37 9.84 -5.16 11.98
CA ARG A 37 10.66 -4.77 13.15
C ARG A 37 11.03 -3.29 13.12
N ASP A 38 11.25 -2.73 11.93
CA ASP A 38 11.56 -1.32 11.75
C ASP A 38 10.29 -0.46 11.85
N LYS A 39 10.29 0.47 12.82
CA LYS A 39 9.15 1.37 13.10
C LYS A 39 8.78 2.23 11.88
N LYS A 40 9.78 2.68 11.13
CA LYS A 40 9.61 3.53 9.96
C LYS A 40 8.91 2.77 8.83
N ARG A 41 9.40 1.57 8.49
CA ARG A 41 8.81 0.67 7.50
C ARG A 41 7.41 0.24 7.90
N HIS A 42 7.20 -0.07 9.17
CA HIS A 42 5.86 -0.36 9.70
C HIS A 42 4.89 0.80 9.42
N GLN A 43 5.27 2.04 9.75
CA GLN A 43 4.42 3.22 9.53
C GLN A 43 4.11 3.43 8.05
N VAL A 44 5.11 3.26 7.18
CA VAL A 44 4.91 3.38 5.73
C VAL A 44 3.92 2.34 5.21
N VAL A 45 4.13 1.06 5.55
CA VAL A 45 3.26 -0.03 5.10
C VAL A 45 1.85 0.11 5.67
N ALA A 46 1.71 0.45 6.94
CA ALA A 46 0.41 0.67 7.58
C ALA A 46 -0.37 1.81 6.92
N ALA A 47 0.29 2.95 6.65
CA ALA A 47 -0.34 4.08 5.97
C ALA A 47 -0.71 3.73 4.52
N MET A 48 0.12 2.96 3.81
CA MET A 48 -0.20 2.46 2.47
C MET A 48 -1.42 1.56 2.45
N VAL A 49 -1.48 0.58 3.35
CA VAL A 49 -2.62 -0.32 3.47
C VAL A 49 -3.89 0.45 3.81
N ALA A 50 -3.81 1.38 4.76
CA ALA A 50 -4.94 2.23 5.13
C ALA A 50 -5.44 3.06 3.93
N ALA A 51 -4.53 3.71 3.20
CA ALA A 51 -4.86 4.49 2.00
C ALA A 51 -5.47 3.61 0.89
N GLY A 52 -4.93 2.42 0.67
CA GLY A 52 -5.45 1.46 -0.31
C GLY A 52 -6.88 1.00 0.03
N ILE A 53 -7.13 0.60 1.28
CA ILE A 53 -8.46 0.18 1.75
C ILE A 53 -9.45 1.35 1.64
N TYR A 54 -9.05 2.55 2.08
CA TYR A 54 -9.89 3.74 1.99
C TYR A 54 -10.30 4.05 0.55
N ASN A 55 -9.35 4.02 -0.40
CA ASN A 55 -9.65 4.28 -1.80
C ASN A 55 -10.50 3.18 -2.45
N ILE A 56 -10.34 1.92 -2.06
CA ILE A 56 -11.24 0.84 -2.47
C ILE A 56 -12.68 1.12 -2.02
N TRP A 57 -12.85 1.50 -0.75
CA TRP A 57 -14.17 1.86 -0.21
C TRP A 57 -14.76 3.08 -0.92
N MET A 58 -13.97 4.14 -1.12
CA MET A 58 -14.37 5.35 -1.83
C MET A 58 -14.84 5.06 -3.26
N GLU A 59 -14.07 4.28 -4.03
CA GLU A 59 -14.45 3.97 -5.41
C GLU A 59 -15.65 3.03 -5.50
N ARG A 60 -15.82 2.11 -4.54
CA ARG A 60 -17.06 1.32 -4.44
C ARG A 60 -18.27 2.24 -4.25
N ASN A 61 -18.19 3.22 -3.35
CA ASN A 61 -19.27 4.18 -3.13
C ASN A 61 -19.50 5.06 -4.35
N ARG A 62 -18.44 5.56 -5.00
CA ARG A 62 -18.54 6.36 -6.23
C ARG A 62 -19.30 5.61 -7.33
N ARG A 63 -18.99 4.32 -7.53
CA ARG A 63 -19.72 3.49 -8.49
C ARG A 63 -21.20 3.38 -8.16
N ILE A 64 -21.54 3.19 -6.89
CA ILE A 64 -22.93 3.04 -6.45
C ILE A 64 -23.72 4.34 -6.64
N PHE A 65 -23.15 5.49 -6.25
CA PHE A 65 -23.89 6.75 -6.19
C PHE A 65 -23.80 7.61 -7.45
N THR A 66 -22.72 7.49 -8.22
CA THR A 66 -22.50 8.33 -9.41
C THR A 66 -22.28 7.53 -10.69
N ASN A 67 -22.34 6.19 -10.63
CA ASN A 67 -22.06 5.28 -11.74
C ASN A 67 -20.72 5.57 -12.47
N GLN A 68 -19.74 6.09 -11.74
CA GLN A 68 -18.41 6.39 -12.25
C GLN A 68 -17.37 5.54 -11.51
N ALA A 69 -16.33 5.14 -12.24
CA ALA A 69 -15.22 4.37 -11.71
C ALA A 69 -13.90 4.90 -12.27
N LYS A 70 -12.93 5.17 -11.40
CA LYS A 70 -11.55 5.34 -11.84
C LYS A 70 -10.88 3.99 -12.06
N SER A 71 -9.90 3.95 -12.94
CA SER A 71 -9.06 2.75 -13.09
C SER A 71 -8.18 2.56 -11.85
N PRO A 72 -7.72 1.33 -11.56
CA PRO A 72 -6.76 1.08 -10.48
C PRO A 72 -5.50 1.94 -10.61
N GLN A 73 -5.03 2.19 -11.84
CA GLN A 73 -3.86 3.01 -12.12
C GLN A 73 -4.08 4.48 -11.75
N GLN A 74 -5.25 5.05 -12.06
CA GLN A 74 -5.59 6.41 -11.67
C GLN A 74 -5.63 6.56 -10.15
N ILE A 75 -6.21 5.59 -9.45
CA ILE A 75 -6.22 5.60 -7.98
C ILE A 75 -4.83 5.40 -7.40
N PHE A 76 -4.02 4.52 -7.98
CA PHE A 76 -2.64 4.31 -7.58
C PHE A 76 -1.84 5.62 -7.62
N VAL A 77 -1.97 6.42 -8.69
CA VAL A 77 -1.33 7.74 -8.78
C VAL A 77 -1.80 8.68 -7.67
N LEU A 78 -3.09 8.69 -7.35
CA LEU A 78 -3.63 9.50 -6.26
C LEU A 78 -3.09 9.06 -4.89
N VAL A 79 -3.05 7.75 -4.63
CA VAL A 79 -2.50 7.18 -3.39
C VAL A 79 -1.01 7.50 -3.27
N LYS A 80 -0.23 7.38 -4.36
CA LYS A 80 1.18 7.78 -4.36
C LYS A 80 1.35 9.24 -3.98
N LYS A 81 0.55 10.13 -4.58
CA LYS A 81 0.59 11.57 -4.32
C LYS A 81 0.19 11.89 -2.87
N GLU A 82 -0.86 11.27 -2.36
CA GLU A 82 -1.31 11.44 -0.98
C GLU A 82 -0.21 11.03 0.01
N LEU A 83 0.36 9.84 -0.19
CA LEU A 83 1.41 9.32 0.66
C LEU A 83 2.70 10.10 0.52
N SER A 84 3.06 10.59 -0.67
CA SER A 84 4.24 11.44 -0.84
C SER A 84 4.12 12.71 -0.01
N TYR A 85 2.93 13.32 0.12
CA TYR A 85 2.76 14.46 1.02
C TYR A 85 2.88 14.07 2.50
N ARG A 86 2.31 12.93 2.90
CA ARG A 86 2.41 12.42 4.28
C ARG A 86 3.85 12.07 4.66
N PHE A 87 4.66 11.65 3.69
CA PHE A 87 6.04 11.23 3.89
C PHE A 87 7.08 12.28 3.49
N ASN A 88 6.72 13.38 2.84
CA ASN A 88 7.67 14.42 2.38
C ASN A 88 8.48 15.06 3.53
N GLY A 89 8.01 14.94 4.77
CA GLY A 89 8.74 15.35 5.98
C GLY A 89 9.59 14.23 6.65
N TYR A 90 9.47 12.98 6.19
CA TYR A 90 10.05 11.80 6.86
C TYR A 90 10.87 10.87 5.94
N PHE A 91 10.66 10.90 4.61
CA PHE A 91 11.31 10.02 3.66
C PHE A 91 11.52 10.74 2.31
N SER A 92 12.74 10.67 1.76
CA SER A 92 12.89 10.88 0.32
C SER A 92 12.31 9.67 -0.44
N ILE A 93 11.93 9.84 -1.71
CA ILE A 93 11.54 8.72 -2.58
C ILE A 93 12.65 7.65 -2.60
N ASP A 94 13.92 8.07 -2.52
CA ASP A 94 15.07 7.17 -2.40
C ASP A 94 15.09 6.42 -1.07
N THR A 95 14.62 7.03 0.02
CA THR A 95 14.46 6.36 1.32
C THR A 95 13.35 5.31 1.28
N LEU A 96 12.23 5.60 0.61
CA LEU A 96 11.19 4.58 0.35
C LEU A 96 11.74 3.45 -0.50
N ASN A 97 12.57 3.74 -1.51
CA ASN A 97 13.20 2.70 -2.32
C ASN A 97 14.28 1.89 -1.55
N ASN A 98 15.03 2.53 -0.65
CA ASN A 98 16.13 1.91 0.11
C ASN A 98 15.68 1.13 1.36
N VAL A 99 14.59 1.51 2.02
CA VAL A 99 14.02 0.80 3.19
C VAL A 99 13.61 -0.64 2.87
N PHE A 100 13.34 -0.95 1.60
CA PHE A 100 13.00 -2.31 1.15
C PHE A 100 14.16 -3.06 0.47
N ILE A 101 15.36 -2.46 0.35
CA ILE A 101 16.57 -3.11 -0.22
C ILE A 101 17.40 -3.83 0.86
N ALA A 102 17.47 -3.27 2.08
CA ALA A 102 18.40 -3.72 3.12
C ALA A 102 18.20 -5.17 3.62
N ASP A 103 16.98 -5.73 3.55
CA ASP A 103 16.69 -7.06 4.11
C ASP A 103 16.97 -8.22 3.15
N ARG A 104 17.23 -7.99 1.86
CA ARG A 104 17.57 -9.11 0.94
C ARG A 104 19.00 -9.60 1.12
N VAL A 105 19.93 -8.75 1.55
CA VAL A 105 21.33 -9.14 1.75
C VAL A 105 21.52 -10.00 3.01
N GLN A 106 20.62 -9.90 4.00
CA GLN A 106 20.67 -10.71 5.23
C GLN A 106 19.82 -11.97 5.19
N ALA A 107 18.99 -12.18 4.15
CA ALA A 107 18.19 -13.39 3.99
C ALA A 107 18.81 -14.40 3.00
N GLU A 108 19.93 -14.04 2.35
CA GLU A 108 20.70 -14.88 1.40
C GLU A 108 22.10 -15.25 1.93
N LEU A 109 22.37 -15.05 3.23
CA LEU A 109 23.55 -15.52 3.97
C LEU A 109 23.11 -16.41 5.14
#